data_AF-A0A844ARF6-F1
#
_entry.id   AF-A0A844ARF6-F1
#
_cell.length_a   1.000
_cell.length_b   1.000
_cell.length_c   1.000
_cell.angle_alpha   90.00
_cell.angle_beta   90.00
_cell.angle_gamma   90.00
#
_symmetry.space_group_name_H-M   'P 1'
#
loop_
_entity.id
_entity.type
_entity.pdbx_description
1 polymer ?
#
loop_
_entity_poly.entity_id
_entity_poly.type
_entity_poly.pdbx_seq_one_letter_code
_entity_poly.pdbx_strand_id
1 'polypeptide(L)'
;MTMASKWRRWHELPARERIVLVKAWLGLPVAWLLLRVMPFPSIQSHIRNRRVDQAARDSALAPIDLGRLIDMAARTSPVPSTCLTKSVLLCWMLRRRGVAHELIIGVRPGEAGLQAHAWVECEGSPVNDQGDISSRFHPLQYAAGTASLKDLL
;
A
#
# COMPACT_ATOMS: atom_id res chain seq x y z
N MET A 1 -25.39 0.12 17.68
CA MET A 1 -24.57 -0.98 18.25
C MET A 1 -23.28 -0.39 18.80
N THR A 2 -23.20 -0.44 20.13
CA THR A 2 -22.21 -0.02 21.15
C THR A 2 -20.80 0.48 20.78
N MET A 3 -20.47 1.68 21.28
CA MET A 3 -19.17 2.37 21.25
C MET A 3 -18.05 1.70 22.10
N ALA A 4 -18.36 0.61 22.81
CA ALA A 4 -17.47 -0.03 23.79
C ALA A 4 -16.40 -0.96 23.18
N SER A 5 -16.57 -1.42 21.93
CA SER A 5 -15.58 -2.32 21.27
C SER A 5 -14.40 -1.57 20.62
N LYS A 6 -14.51 -0.25 20.43
CA LYS A 6 -13.40 0.58 19.91
C LYS A 6 -12.30 0.80 20.95
N TRP A 7 -12.62 0.83 22.24
CA TRP A 7 -11.68 1.26 23.29
C TRP A 7 -10.78 0.14 23.81
N ARG A 8 -11.29 -1.10 23.88
CA ARG A 8 -10.50 -2.27 24.32
C ARG A 8 -9.32 -2.56 23.38
N ARG A 9 -9.49 -2.23 22.09
CA ARG A 9 -8.44 -2.37 21.07
C ARG A 9 -7.24 -1.43 21.24
N TRP A 10 -7.32 -0.33 21.98
CA TRP A 10 -6.17 0.57 22.16
C TRP A 10 -5.20 0.06 23.24
N HIS A 11 -5.71 -0.63 24.25
CA HIS A 11 -4.90 -1.09 25.39
C HIS A 11 -4.21 -2.44 25.15
N GLU A 12 -4.72 -3.25 24.22
CA GLU A 12 -4.14 -4.53 23.82
C GLU A 12 -3.23 -4.44 22.58
N LEU A 13 -2.91 -3.24 22.09
CA LEU A 13 -1.94 -3.08 21.00
C LEU A 13 -0.54 -3.47 21.52
N PRO A 14 0.03 -4.61 21.12
CA PRO A 14 1.39 -4.98 21.49
C PRO A 14 2.35 -3.86 21.08
N ALA A 15 3.44 -3.66 21.82
CA ALA A 15 4.40 -2.58 21.59
C ALA A 15 4.86 -2.47 20.12
N ARG A 16 4.86 -3.60 19.40
CA ARG A 16 5.14 -3.71 17.96
C ARG A 16 4.16 -2.89 17.11
N GLU A 17 2.86 -2.95 17.38
CA GLU A 17 1.85 -2.20 16.62
C GLU A 17 1.94 -0.70 16.87
N ARG A 18 2.26 -0.28 18.10
CA ARG A 18 2.51 1.14 18.42
C ARG A 18 3.71 1.68 17.65
N ILE A 19 4.81 0.92 17.60
CA ILE A 19 6.00 1.29 16.81
C ILE A 19 5.64 1.38 15.32
N VAL A 20 4.83 0.46 14.80
CA VAL A 20 4.37 0.50 13.41
C VAL A 20 3.51 1.73 13.14
N LEU A 21 2.61 2.09 14.06
CA LEU A 21 1.77 3.28 13.96
C LEU A 21 2.61 4.56 13.94
N VAL A 22 3.59 4.69 14.84
CA VAL A 22 4.52 5.84 14.86
C VAL A 22 5.34 5.90 13.57
N LYS A 23 5.87 4.75 13.12
CA LYS A 23 6.60 4.67 11.84
C LYS A 23 5.72 5.04 10.66
N ALA A 24 4.44 4.66 10.66
CA ALA A 24 3.51 5.02 9.61
C ALA A 24 3.20 6.52 9.64
N TRP A 25 2.94 7.07 10.83
CA TRP A 25 2.64 8.49 11.02
C TRP A 25 3.81 9.39 10.58
N LEU A 26 5.04 9.03 10.92
CA LEU A 26 6.26 9.71 10.44
C LEU A 26 6.54 9.42 8.95
N GLY A 27 6.16 8.24 8.46
CA GLY A 27 6.40 7.81 7.08
C GLY A 27 5.48 8.50 6.07
N LEU A 28 4.27 8.87 6.44
CA LEU A 28 3.31 9.56 5.57
C LEU A 28 3.82 10.91 5.02
N PRO A 29 4.35 11.85 5.84
CA PRO A 29 4.92 13.09 5.31
C PRO A 29 6.16 12.85 4.45
N VAL A 30 6.98 11.85 4.79
CA VAL A 30 8.13 11.45 3.96
C VAL A 30 7.67 10.93 2.61
N ALA A 31 6.71 10.01 2.58
CA ALA A 31 6.16 9.47 1.33
C ALA A 31 5.51 10.56 0.47
N TRP A 32 4.78 11.49 1.10
CA TRP A 32 4.18 12.65 0.43
C TRP A 32 5.23 13.58 -0.18
N LEU A 33 6.34 13.83 0.54
CA LEU A 33 7.44 14.63 0.05
C LEU A 33 8.18 13.94 -1.09
N LEU A 34 8.51 12.65 -0.94
CA LEU A 34 9.19 11.85 -1.96
C LEU A 34 8.41 11.81 -3.27
N LEU A 35 7.08 11.68 -3.21
CA LEU A 35 6.21 11.72 -4.38
C LEU A 35 6.20 13.09 -5.09
N ARG A 36 6.62 14.17 -4.42
CA ARG A 36 6.75 15.52 -5.01
C ARG A 36 8.14 15.79 -5.57
N VAL A 37 9.18 15.28 -4.91
CA VAL A 37 10.57 15.58 -5.29
C VAL A 37 11.20 14.53 -6.21
N MET A 38 10.66 13.31 -6.26
CA MET A 38 11.22 12.22 -7.06
C MET A 38 10.28 11.75 -8.17
N PRO A 39 10.82 11.39 -9.35
CA PRO A 39 10.04 10.81 -10.42
C PRO A 39 9.54 9.41 -10.03
N PHE A 40 8.29 9.11 -10.38
CA PHE A 40 7.61 7.86 -10.03
C PHE A 40 8.38 6.57 -10.37
N PRO A 41 9.08 6.45 -11.52
CA PRO A 41 9.85 5.24 -11.84
C PRO A 41 10.95 4.91 -10.82
N SER A 42 11.55 5.95 -10.22
CA SER A 42 12.59 5.77 -9.19
C SER A 42 11.99 5.26 -7.88
N ILE A 43 10.81 5.76 -7.52
CA ILE A 43 10.07 5.28 -6.35
C ILE A 43 9.64 3.83 -6.58
N GLN A 44 9.07 3.53 -7.75
CA GLN A 44 8.58 2.21 -8.11
C GLN A 44 9.69 1.15 -8.08
N SER A 45 10.87 1.45 -8.62
CA SER A 45 12.00 0.51 -8.58
C SER A 45 12.48 0.23 -7.15
N HIS A 46 12.43 1.23 -6.28
CA HIS A 46 12.84 1.12 -4.89
C HIS A 46 11.82 0.41 -4.01
N ILE A 47 10.53 0.53 -4.29
CA ILE A 47 9.49 -0.13 -3.48
C ILE A 47 9.13 -1.52 -4.01
N ARG A 48 9.38 -1.82 -5.30
CA ARG A 48 9.09 -3.14 -5.88
C ARG A 48 9.84 -4.24 -5.12
N ASN A 49 9.11 -5.21 -4.60
CA ASN A 49 9.69 -6.43 -4.05
C ASN A 49 8.90 -7.65 -4.51
N ARG A 50 9.53 -8.47 -5.36
CA ARG A 50 8.99 -9.76 -5.82
C ARG A 50 9.52 -10.95 -5.02
N ARG A 51 10.49 -10.75 -4.13
CA ARG A 51 11.13 -11.83 -3.38
C ARG A 51 10.50 -11.94 -1.99
N VAL A 52 10.04 -13.14 -1.69
CA VAL A 52 9.57 -13.54 -0.37
C VAL A 52 10.76 -14.08 0.43
N ASP A 53 10.94 -13.58 1.65
CA ASP A 53 11.68 -14.32 2.67
C ASP A 53 10.67 -14.97 3.60
N GLN A 54 10.55 -16.31 3.54
CA GLN A 54 9.55 -17.05 4.33
C GLN A 54 9.78 -16.91 5.83
N ALA A 55 11.04 -16.83 6.27
CA ALA A 55 11.37 -16.66 7.69
C ALA A 55 10.92 -15.29 8.24
N ALA A 56 10.86 -14.27 7.38
CA ALA A 56 10.38 -12.95 7.76
C ALA A 56 8.85 -12.87 7.85
N ARG A 57 8.10 -13.73 7.14
CA ARG A 57 6.62 -13.75 7.15
C ARG A 57 6.07 -14.17 8.51
N ASP A 58 6.63 -15.21 9.12
CA ASP A 58 6.10 -15.79 10.35
C ASP A 58 6.31 -14.89 11.59
N SER A 59 7.28 -13.97 11.52
CA SER A 59 7.57 -13.00 12.58
C SER A 59 6.98 -11.60 12.33
N ALA A 60 6.41 -11.37 11.15
CA ALA A 60 5.91 -10.07 10.73
C ALA A 60 4.42 -9.91 10.99
N LEU A 61 4.02 -8.67 11.28
CA LEU A 61 2.61 -8.28 11.31
C LEU A 61 1.97 -8.58 9.94
N ALA A 62 0.78 -9.18 9.94
CA ALA A 62 0.07 -9.53 8.72
C ALA A 62 -0.10 -8.29 7.82
N PRO A 63 0.03 -8.42 6.47
CA PRO A 63 -0.06 -7.29 5.56
C PRO A 63 -1.33 -6.46 5.75
N ILE A 64 -2.46 -7.13 5.98
CA ILE A 64 -3.77 -6.47 6.11
C ILE A 64 -3.86 -5.60 7.37
N ASP A 65 -3.23 -6.04 8.46
CA ASP A 65 -3.17 -5.25 9.69
C ASP A 65 -2.23 -4.07 9.54
N LEU A 66 -1.17 -4.21 8.73
CA LEU A 66 -0.29 -3.11 8.39
C LEU A 66 -1.02 -2.03 7.57
N GLY A 67 -1.84 -2.44 6.60
CA GLY A 67 -2.72 -1.55 5.84
C GLY A 67 -3.67 -0.77 6.77
N ARG A 68 -4.33 -1.46 7.70
CA ARG A 68 -5.21 -0.84 8.71
C ARG A 68 -4.48 0.17 9.60
N LEU A 69 -3.27 -0.15 10.06
CA LEU A 69 -2.48 0.77 10.89
C LEU A 69 -2.07 2.02 10.11
N ILE A 70 -1.74 1.90 8.83
CA ILE A 70 -1.45 3.04 7.96
C ILE A 70 -2.71 3.89 7.77
N ASP A 71 -3.88 3.29 7.57
CA ASP A 71 -5.15 4.01 7.48
C ASP A 71 -5.51 4.75 8.76
N MET A 72 -5.22 4.15 9.92
CA MET A 72 -5.37 4.82 11.21
C MET A 72 -4.43 6.02 11.32
N ALA A 73 -3.15 5.85 11.00
CA ALA A 73 -2.16 6.93 11.03
C ALA A 73 -2.50 8.06 10.05
N ALA A 74 -3.07 7.74 8.88
CA ALA A 74 -3.49 8.70 7.88
C ALA A 74 -4.59 9.63 8.36
N ARG A 75 -5.48 9.17 9.24
CA ARG A 75 -6.57 9.99 9.80
C ARG A 75 -6.07 11.09 10.74
N THR A 76 -4.89 10.92 11.32
CA THR A 76 -4.27 11.88 12.24
C THR A 76 -3.04 12.55 11.65
N SER A 77 -2.76 12.33 10.38
CA SER A 77 -1.60 12.89 9.70
C SER A 77 -1.84 14.37 9.38
N PRO A 78 -0.83 15.24 9.59
CA PRO A 78 -0.94 16.66 9.25
C PRO A 78 -0.89 16.93 7.74
N VAL A 79 -0.54 15.94 6.92
CA VAL A 79 -0.44 16.07 5.45
C VAL A 79 -1.56 15.31 4.72
N PRO A 80 -1.93 15.72 3.49
CA PRO A 80 -2.88 15.00 2.67
C PRO A 80 -2.44 13.55 2.44
N SER A 81 -3.22 12.61 3.00
CA SER A 81 -2.95 11.18 2.92
C SER A 81 -3.73 10.57 1.74
N THR A 82 -3.23 10.78 0.52
CA THR A 82 -3.82 10.21 -0.69
C THR A 82 -3.61 8.70 -0.75
N CYS A 83 -4.42 8.00 -1.54
CA CYS A 83 -4.32 6.55 -1.76
C CYS A 83 -2.89 6.16 -2.20
N LEU A 84 -2.28 6.96 -3.08
CA LEU A 84 -0.92 6.73 -3.54
C LEU A 84 0.12 6.85 -2.43
N THR A 85 0.04 7.89 -1.59
CA THR A 85 0.96 8.05 -0.45
C THR A 85 0.89 6.87 0.52
N LYS A 86 -0.34 6.42 0.83
CA LYS A 86 -0.56 5.25 1.70
C LYS A 86 0.01 3.98 1.07
N SER A 87 -0.26 3.74 -0.21
CA SER A 87 0.20 2.55 -0.94
C SER A 87 1.73 2.51 -1.04
N VAL A 88 2.39 3.63 -1.34
CA VAL A 88 3.87 3.71 -1.36
C VAL A 88 4.47 3.42 0.01
N LEU A 89 3.91 4.01 1.07
CA LEU A 89 4.35 3.74 2.44
C LEU A 89 4.17 2.27 2.80
N LEU A 90 3.03 1.67 2.43
CA LEU A 90 2.76 0.26 2.65
C LEU A 90 3.78 -0.63 1.90
N CYS A 91 4.06 -0.36 0.62
CA CYS A 91 5.08 -1.10 -0.14
C CYS A 91 6.46 -1.01 0.54
N TRP A 92 6.88 0.18 0.96
CA TRP A 92 8.16 0.33 1.67
C TRP A 92 8.19 -0.46 2.98
N MET A 93 7.09 -0.45 3.73
CA MET A 93 6.96 -1.20 4.98
C MET A 93 6.90 -2.72 4.76
N LEU A 94 6.28 -3.21 3.67
CA LEU A 94 6.24 -4.63 3.30
C LEU A 94 7.59 -5.11 2.76
N ARG A 95 8.28 -4.30 1.95
CA ARG A 95 9.63 -4.57 1.45
C ARG A 95 10.61 -4.82 2.59
N ARG A 96 10.61 -3.97 3.62
CA ARG A 96 11.48 -4.15 4.81
C ARG A 96 11.17 -5.40 5.63
N ARG A 97 10.00 -6.03 5.40
CA ARG A 97 9.59 -7.28 6.03
C ARG A 97 9.74 -8.49 5.11
N GLY A 98 10.37 -8.33 3.93
CA GLY A 98 10.53 -9.42 2.97
C GLY A 98 9.21 -9.96 2.42
N VAL A 99 8.12 -9.19 2.50
CA VAL A 99 6.82 -9.60 1.97
C VAL A 99 6.75 -9.22 0.50
N ALA A 100 6.44 -10.20 -0.37
CA ALA A 100 6.16 -9.92 -1.78
C ALA A 100 4.86 -9.14 -1.91
N HIS A 101 4.89 -8.10 -2.73
CA HIS A 101 3.77 -7.20 -2.92
C HIS A 101 3.88 -6.48 -4.26
N GLU A 102 2.73 -6.00 -4.73
CA GLU A 102 2.63 -5.24 -5.96
C GLU A 102 1.82 -3.97 -5.74
N LEU A 103 2.37 -2.84 -6.19
CA LEU A 103 1.64 -1.57 -6.24
C LEU A 103 0.83 -1.54 -7.51
N ILE A 104 -0.49 -1.47 -7.38
CA ILE A 104 -1.42 -1.32 -8.50
C ILE A 104 -1.92 0.12 -8.53
N ILE A 105 -1.83 0.75 -9.70
CA ILE A 105 -2.52 2.00 -9.99
C ILE A 105 -3.63 1.65 -10.95
N GLY A 106 -4.88 1.85 -10.57
CA GLY A 106 -6.03 1.59 -11.42
C GLY A 106 -6.75 2.86 -11.82
N VAL A 107 -7.40 2.82 -12.96
CA VAL A 107 -8.24 3.91 -13.47
C VAL A 107 -9.63 3.40 -13.80
N ARG A 108 -10.61 4.28 -13.66
CA ARG A 108 -11.97 4.02 -14.14
C ARG A 108 -12.58 5.31 -14.69
N PRO A 109 -13.47 5.22 -15.70
CA PRO A 109 -14.31 6.35 -16.06
C PRO A 109 -15.27 6.66 -14.91
N GLY A 110 -15.39 7.93 -14.56
CA GLY A 110 -16.36 8.45 -13.60
C GLY A 110 -17.17 9.58 -14.20
N GLU A 111 -18.21 10.02 -13.48
CA GLU A 111 -19.17 11.04 -13.96
C GLU A 111 -18.51 12.37 -14.34
N ALA A 112 -17.41 12.75 -13.67
CA ALA A 112 -16.66 13.97 -13.92
C ALA A 112 -15.29 13.74 -14.58
N GLY A 113 -15.09 12.59 -15.24
CA GLY A 113 -13.84 12.24 -15.94
C GLY A 113 -13.12 11.02 -15.35
N LEU A 114 -11.85 10.85 -15.72
CA LEU A 114 -11.06 9.68 -15.33
C LEU A 114 -10.70 9.74 -13.82
N GLN A 115 -11.09 8.73 -13.07
CA GLN A 115 -10.73 8.58 -11.66
C GLN A 115 -9.56 7.61 -11.54
N ALA A 116 -8.49 8.04 -10.88
CA ALA A 116 -7.33 7.22 -10.58
C ALA A 116 -7.35 6.79 -9.10
N HIS A 117 -6.94 5.56 -8.86
CA HIS A 117 -6.82 4.98 -7.53
C HIS A 117 -5.58 4.11 -7.43
N ALA A 118 -5.07 3.92 -6.21
CA ALA A 118 -3.85 3.13 -6.01
C ALA A 118 -3.98 2.25 -4.77
N TRP A 119 -3.71 0.96 -4.92
CA TRP A 119 -3.73 -0.03 -3.85
C TRP A 119 -2.54 -0.97 -3.95
N VAL A 120 -2.33 -1.79 -2.92
CA VAL A 120 -1.27 -2.79 -2.85
C VAL A 120 -1.89 -4.17 -2.76
N GLU A 121 -1.39 -5.09 -3.57
CA GLU A 121 -1.76 -6.50 -3.53
C GLU A 121 -0.62 -7.35 -2.98
N CYS A 122 -0.96 -8.32 -2.13
CA CYS A 122 -0.08 -9.40 -1.70
C CYS A 122 -0.70 -10.71 -2.17
N GLU A 123 0.04 -11.52 -2.94
CA GLU A 123 -0.46 -12.79 -3.48
C GLU A 123 -1.81 -12.65 -4.21
N GLY A 124 -1.99 -11.55 -4.96
CA GLY A 124 -3.21 -11.25 -5.70
C GLY A 124 -4.39 -10.76 -4.84
N SER A 125 -4.18 -10.55 -3.54
CA SER A 125 -5.22 -10.04 -2.62
C SER A 125 -4.94 -8.58 -2.24
N PRO A 126 -5.92 -7.66 -2.38
CA PRO A 126 -5.80 -6.28 -1.92
C PRO A 126 -5.60 -6.19 -0.40
N VAL A 127 -4.66 -5.34 0.04
CA VAL A 127 -4.21 -5.26 1.44
C VAL A 127 -4.60 -3.95 2.12
N ASN A 128 -4.68 -2.84 1.38
CA ASN A 128 -5.08 -1.53 1.87
C ASN A 128 -6.38 -1.02 1.23
N ASP A 129 -7.15 -1.92 0.63
CA ASP A 129 -8.45 -1.61 0.07
C ASP A 129 -9.42 -2.78 0.23
N GLN A 130 -10.64 -2.60 -0.27
CA GLN A 130 -11.65 -3.63 -0.33
C GLN A 130 -11.26 -4.71 -1.34
N GLY A 131 -11.66 -5.96 -1.07
CA GLY A 131 -11.31 -7.11 -1.90
C GLY A 131 -11.88 -7.05 -3.33
N ASP A 132 -12.88 -6.21 -3.58
CA ASP A 132 -13.49 -6.00 -4.90
C ASP A 132 -12.80 -4.89 -5.73
N ILE A 133 -11.77 -4.22 -5.20
CA ILE A 133 -11.17 -3.03 -5.83
C ILE A 133 -10.67 -3.33 -7.25
N SER A 134 -10.10 -4.51 -7.47
CA SER A 134 -9.53 -4.93 -8.75
C SER A 134 -10.61 -5.18 -9.82
N SER A 135 -11.89 -5.30 -9.44
CA SER A 135 -13.02 -5.34 -10.37
C SER A 135 -13.58 -3.95 -10.73
N ARG A 136 -13.32 -2.94 -9.88
CA ARG A 136 -13.87 -1.59 -10.01
C ARG A 136 -12.94 -0.61 -10.72
N PHE A 137 -11.64 -0.88 -10.67
CA PHE A 137 -10.62 -0.09 -11.34
C PHE A 137 -9.81 -1.00 -12.24
N HIS A 138 -9.61 -0.58 -13.49
CA HIS A 138 -8.74 -1.29 -14.42
C HIS A 138 -7.29 -0.92 -14.11
N PRO A 139 -6.42 -1.90 -13.77
CA PRO A 139 -5.01 -1.64 -13.57
C PRO A 139 -4.43 -0.92 -14.78
N LEU A 140 -3.89 0.28 -14.55
CA LEU A 140 -3.11 1.01 -15.50
C LEU A 140 -1.77 0.28 -15.61
N GLN A 141 -1.76 -0.74 -16.47
CA GLN A 141 -0.53 -1.37 -16.89
C GLN A 141 0.25 -0.28 -17.63
N TYR A 142 1.27 0.27 -16.96
CA TYR A 142 2.35 0.86 -17.71
C TYR A 142 2.85 -0.28 -18.59
N ALA A 143 2.68 -0.17 -19.91
CA ALA A 143 3.35 -1.03 -20.86
C ALA A 143 4.86 -0.79 -20.70
N ALA A 144 5.43 -1.32 -19.61
CA ALA A 144 6.85 -1.51 -19.48
C ALA A 144 7.17 -2.51 -20.59
N GLY A 145 7.66 -1.97 -21.70
CA GLY A 145 7.86 -2.71 -22.94
C GLY A 145 8.44 -4.09 -22.71
N THR A 146 7.57 -5.08 -22.80
CA THR A 146 7.87 -6.37 -23.39
C THR A 146 6.72 -6.67 -24.33
N ALA A 147 6.67 -5.93 -25.44
CA ALA A 147 6.40 -6.61 -26.68
C ALA A 147 7.49 -7.69 -26.81
N SER A 148 7.19 -8.88 -26.32
CA SER A 148 7.96 -10.07 -26.68
C SER A 148 7.67 -10.30 -28.15
N LEU A 149 8.52 -9.74 -29.00
CA LEU A 149 8.57 -9.92 -30.46
C LEU A 149 9.02 -11.36 -30.83
N LYS A 150 8.68 -12.35 -30.01
CA LYS A 150 8.93 -13.78 -30.22
C LYS A 150 7.65 -14.61 -30.36
N ASP A 151 6.48 -14.03 -30.10
CA ASP A 151 5.19 -14.72 -30.21
C ASP A 151 4.44 -14.39 -31.53
N LEU A 152 5.13 -13.80 -32.52
CA LEU A 152 4.59 -13.37 -33.82
C LEU A 152 5.39 -13.91 -35.03
N LEU A 153 6.21 -14.94 -34.84
CA LEU A 153 6.81 -15.77 -35.89
C LEU A 153 6.70 -17.24 -35.47
#